data_AF-A0A2P8HED9-F1
#
_entry.id   AF-A0A2P8HED9-F1
#
_cell.length_a   1.000
_cell.length_b   1.000
_cell.length_c   1.000
_cell.angle_alpha   90.00
_cell.angle_beta   90.00
_cell.angle_gamma   90.00
#
_symmetry.space_group_name_H-M   'P 1'
#
loop_
_entity.id
_entity.type
_entity.pdbx_description
1 polymer ?
#
loop_
_entity_poly.entity_id
_entity_poly.type
_entity_poly.pdbx_seq_one_letter_code
_entity_poly.pdbx_strand_id
1 'polypeptide(L)'
;MVLMKILFATSLIFVPAVAVEAANNTELMEAFALRVYVETDDEQVHQWSYDSPSYYEYQHNNAVLRNEEAKGKVERMTEVLNINEHTDSEQLARRLKAAGFTNVTHIDVRYRDEDSALFTWQWKKEG
;
A
#
# COMPACT_ATOMS: atom_id res chain seq x y z
N MET A 1 15.65 3.25 72.14
CA MET A 1 16.16 3.46 70.77
C MET A 1 16.06 2.15 69.99
N VAL A 2 14.96 1.92 69.25
CA VAL A 2 14.85 1.03 68.07
C VAL A 2 13.58 1.51 67.32
N LEU A 3 13.69 2.50 66.44
CA LEU A 3 13.84 2.41 64.99
C LEU A 3 12.71 1.66 64.24
N MET A 4 11.83 2.51 63.67
CA MET A 4 10.80 2.31 62.65
C MET A 4 11.20 1.37 61.50
N LYS A 5 10.26 0.52 61.03
CA LYS A 5 10.23 0.03 59.64
C LYS A 5 8.79 -0.05 59.12
N ILE A 6 8.48 0.91 58.27
CA ILE A 6 7.28 1.00 57.44
C ILE A 6 7.37 -0.10 56.38
N LEU A 7 6.35 -0.95 56.26
CA LEU A 7 6.21 -1.88 55.14
C LEU A 7 5.23 -1.26 54.14
N PHE A 8 5.76 -0.63 53.09
CA PHE A 8 5.01 -0.27 51.89
C PHE A 8 4.86 -1.53 51.03
N ALA A 9 3.65 -2.06 50.94
CA ALA A 9 3.31 -3.14 50.02
C ALA A 9 3.03 -2.53 48.64
N THR A 10 4.06 -2.45 47.80
CA THR A 10 3.93 -2.02 46.40
C THR A 10 3.37 -3.17 45.58
N SER A 11 2.06 -3.12 45.30
CA SER A 11 1.38 -4.07 44.41
C SER A 11 1.82 -3.83 42.97
N LEU A 12 2.61 -4.74 42.40
CA LEU A 12 2.93 -4.76 40.97
C LEU A 12 1.66 -5.11 40.19
N ILE A 13 1.08 -4.13 39.49
CA ILE A 13 0.01 -4.38 38.53
C ILE A 13 0.67 -4.90 37.26
N PHE A 14 0.54 -6.20 37.02
CA PHE A 14 0.96 -6.85 35.78
C PHE A 14 -0.07 -6.52 34.70
N VAL A 15 0.23 -5.54 33.84
CA VAL A 15 -0.59 -5.24 32.66
C VAL A 15 -0.20 -6.25 31.58
N PRO A 16 -1.10 -7.14 31.12
CA PRO A 16 -0.79 -7.99 29.98
C PRO A 16 -0.59 -7.10 28.76
N ALA A 17 0.59 -7.22 28.13
CA ALA A 17 0.84 -6.63 26.83
C ALA A 17 -0.10 -7.30 25.83
N VAL A 18 -1.20 -6.63 25.50
CA VAL A 18 -1.98 -6.95 24.31
C VAL A 18 -1.04 -6.70 23.13
N ALA A 19 -0.55 -7.77 22.52
CA ALA A 19 0.12 -7.71 21.24
C ALA A 19 -0.89 -7.13 20.25
N VAL A 20 -0.68 -5.88 19.87
CA VAL A 20 -1.32 -5.30 18.69
C VAL A 20 -0.67 -6.04 17.53
N GLU A 21 -1.32 -7.08 17.02
CA GLU A 21 -0.97 -7.65 15.73
C GLU A 21 -1.09 -6.53 14.71
N ALA A 22 0.08 -6.02 14.27
CA ALA A 22 0.14 -5.19 13.10
C ALA A 22 -0.36 -6.05 11.95
N ALA A 23 -1.56 -5.74 11.44
CA ALA A 23 -2.04 -6.25 10.17
C ALA A 23 -1.06 -5.78 9.09
N ASN A 24 -0.03 -6.58 8.84
CA ASN A 24 0.86 -6.39 7.72
C ASN A 24 0.08 -6.78 6.46
N ASN A 25 -0.24 -5.77 5.64
CA ASN A 25 -0.89 -5.89 4.35
C ASN A 25 -0.20 -6.96 3.49
N THR A 26 -0.76 -8.16 3.48
CA THR A 26 -0.24 -9.33 2.75
C THR A 26 -0.82 -9.39 1.32
N GLU A 27 -1.50 -8.34 0.85
CA GLU A 27 -2.19 -8.34 -0.46
C GLU A 27 -1.26 -8.58 -1.66
N LEU A 28 0.03 -8.19 -1.56
CA LEU A 28 0.97 -8.42 -2.66
C LEU A 28 1.44 -9.87 -2.79
N MET A 29 1.41 -10.64 -1.69
CA MET A 29 1.82 -12.05 -1.69
C MET A 29 0.76 -12.96 -2.36
N GLU A 30 -0.50 -12.51 -2.43
CA GLU A 30 -1.61 -13.19 -3.10
C GLU A 30 -1.73 -12.80 -4.58
N ALA A 31 -1.03 -11.75 -5.01
CA ALA A 31 -1.04 -11.27 -6.39
C ALA A 31 -0.08 -12.10 -7.27
N PHE A 32 -0.56 -12.54 -8.43
CA PHE A 32 0.31 -13.04 -9.49
C PHE A 32 0.99 -11.89 -10.24
N ALA A 33 0.25 -10.80 -10.51
CA ALA A 33 0.78 -9.62 -11.17
C ALA A 33 -0.02 -8.34 -10.84
N LEU A 34 0.67 -7.21 -10.76
CA LEU A 34 0.09 -5.87 -10.64
C LEU A 34 0.68 -4.95 -11.71
N ARG A 35 -0.17 -4.15 -12.34
CA ARG A 35 0.22 -3.00 -13.18
C ARG A 35 -0.63 -1.80 -12.80
N VAL A 36 0.02 -0.67 -12.57
CA VAL A 36 -0.63 0.60 -12.23
C VAL A 36 -0.05 1.67 -13.14
N TYR A 37 -0.91 2.43 -13.78
CA TYR A 37 -0.58 3.60 -14.58
C TYR A 37 -1.35 4.79 -14.01
N VAL A 38 -0.63 5.89 -13.76
CA VAL A 38 -1.21 7.16 -13.31
C VAL A 38 -0.62 8.28 -14.15
N GLU A 39 -1.49 9.15 -14.67
CA GLU A 39 -1.14 10.37 -15.39
C GLU A 39 -1.76 11.58 -14.70
N THR A 40 -1.03 12.68 -14.68
CA THR A 40 -1.44 13.97 -14.09
C THR A 40 -1.54 15.06 -15.17
N ASP A 41 -2.12 16.21 -14.82
CA ASP A 41 -2.32 17.32 -15.76
C ASP A 41 -1.03 18.03 -16.20
N ASP A 42 0.06 17.87 -15.46
CA ASP A 42 1.41 18.34 -15.78
C ASP A 42 2.24 17.28 -16.54
N GLU A 43 1.54 16.37 -17.24
CA GLU A 43 2.10 15.32 -18.10
C GLU A 43 3.06 14.36 -17.36
N GLN A 44 2.98 14.26 -16.03
CA GLN A 44 3.75 13.27 -15.28
C GLN A 44 3.09 11.90 -15.41
N VAL A 45 3.88 10.93 -15.86
CA VAL A 45 3.45 9.54 -16.00
C VAL A 45 4.20 8.70 -14.98
N HIS A 46 3.45 8.03 -14.13
CA HIS A 46 3.96 7.07 -13.18
C HIS A 46 3.44 5.68 -13.49
N GLN A 47 4.32 4.68 -13.44
CA GLN A 47 3.96 3.28 -13.62
C GLN A 47 4.56 2.42 -12.53
N TRP A 48 3.78 1.50 -11.99
CA TRP A 48 4.24 0.49 -11.04
C TRP A 48 3.89 -0.88 -11.57
N SER A 49 4.84 -1.80 -11.49
CA SER A 49 4.66 -3.18 -11.93
C SER A 49 5.20 -4.13 -10.87
N TYR A 50 4.46 -5.21 -10.64
CA TYR A 50 4.90 -6.38 -9.91
C TYR A 50 4.60 -7.64 -10.72
N ASP A 51 5.55 -8.56 -10.82
CA ASP A 51 5.30 -9.94 -11.23
C ASP A 51 5.89 -10.88 -10.17
N SER A 52 5.04 -11.79 -9.70
CA SER A 52 5.43 -12.77 -8.70
C SER A 52 6.53 -13.72 -9.22
N PRO A 53 7.51 -14.10 -8.37
CA PRO A 53 7.62 -13.73 -6.96
C PRO A 53 8.45 -12.48 -6.67
N SER A 54 9.23 -11.97 -7.63
CA SER A 54 10.36 -11.10 -7.30
C SER A 54 10.64 -9.96 -8.28
N TYR A 55 9.79 -9.73 -9.28
CA TYR A 55 10.00 -8.64 -10.22
C TYR A 55 9.22 -7.41 -9.79
N TYR A 56 9.93 -6.31 -9.57
CA TYR A 56 9.35 -5.02 -9.23
C TYR A 56 9.88 -3.97 -10.20
N GLU A 57 9.02 -3.09 -10.69
CA GLU A 57 9.43 -1.95 -11.51
C GLU A 57 8.63 -0.72 -11.13
N TYR A 58 9.32 0.41 -11.06
CA TYR A 58 8.71 1.73 -10.97
C TYR A 58 9.30 2.61 -12.06
N GLN A 59 8.43 3.19 -12.88
CA GLN A 59 8.80 4.15 -13.90
C GLN A 59 8.17 5.51 -13.58
N HIS A 60 8.94 6.57 -13.75
CA HIS A 60 8.48 7.95 -13.73
C HIS A 60 9.02 8.66 -14.95
N ASN A 61 8.14 8.98 -15.90
CA ASN A 61 8.48 9.48 -17.22
C ASN A 61 9.51 8.57 -17.91
N ASN A 62 10.76 9.01 -18.01
CA ASN A 62 11.85 8.26 -18.66
C ASN A 62 12.78 7.52 -17.66
N ALA A 63 12.61 7.72 -16.35
CA ALA A 63 13.41 7.07 -15.33
C ALA A 63 12.77 5.75 -14.91
N VAL A 64 13.57 4.68 -14.84
CA VAL A 64 13.11 3.33 -14.46
C VAL A 64 13.96 2.81 -13.31
N LEU A 65 13.30 2.40 -12.23
CA LEU A 65 13.87 1.67 -11.10
C LEU A 65 13.38 0.23 -11.15
N ARG A 66 14.22 -0.73 -10.74
CA ARG A 66 13.89 -2.17 -10.77
C ARG A 66 14.26 -2.88 -9.47
N ASN A 67 13.54 -3.96 -9.21
CA ASN A 67 13.76 -4.88 -8.09
C ASN A 67 13.86 -4.13 -6.75
N GLU A 68 14.93 -4.33 -5.98
CA GLU A 68 15.11 -3.72 -4.65
C GLU A 68 14.91 -2.20 -4.63
N GLU A 69 15.34 -1.48 -5.68
CA GLU A 69 15.16 -0.02 -5.77
C GLU A 69 13.70 0.40 -6.00
N ALA A 70 12.90 -0.48 -6.62
CA ALA A 70 11.50 -0.24 -6.92
C ALA A 70 10.56 -0.82 -5.86
N LYS A 71 10.99 -1.86 -5.13
CA LYS A 71 10.16 -2.67 -4.24
C LYS A 71 9.31 -1.83 -3.29
N GLY A 72 9.94 -0.96 -2.49
CA GLY A 72 9.22 -0.12 -1.54
C GLY A 72 8.22 0.86 -2.19
N LYS A 73 8.45 1.27 -3.46
CA LYS A 73 7.49 2.11 -4.19
C LYS A 73 6.26 1.33 -4.66
N VAL A 74 6.46 0.09 -5.11
CA VAL A 74 5.40 -0.80 -5.57
C VAL A 74 4.56 -1.31 -4.40
N GLU A 75 5.21 -1.72 -3.30
CA GLU A 75 4.52 -2.14 -2.07
C GLU A 75 3.67 -0.99 -1.52
N ARG A 76 4.24 0.21 -1.38
CA ARG A 76 3.49 1.39 -0.94
C ARG A 76 2.31 1.71 -1.87
N MET A 77 2.49 1.59 -3.19
CA MET A 77 1.38 1.84 -4.11
C MET A 77 0.26 0.82 -3.94
N THR A 78 0.60 -0.45 -3.70
CA THR A 78 -0.38 -1.50 -3.43
C THR A 78 -1.19 -1.18 -2.17
N GLU A 79 -0.52 -0.77 -1.09
CA GLU A 79 -1.18 -0.32 0.14
C GLU A 79 -2.12 0.89 -0.08
N VAL A 80 -1.69 1.85 -0.92
CA VAL A 80 -2.52 3.01 -1.28
C VAL A 80 -3.76 2.58 -2.04
N LEU A 81 -3.60 1.68 -3.01
CA LEU A 81 -4.71 1.22 -3.84
C LEU A 81 -5.65 0.31 -3.07
N ASN A 82 -5.17 -0.52 -2.14
CA ASN A 82 -5.94 -1.42 -1.28
C ASN A 82 -7.01 -2.17 -2.09
N ILE A 83 -6.54 -2.95 -3.06
CA ILE A 83 -7.39 -3.53 -4.13
C ILE A 83 -8.04 -4.79 -3.60
N ASN A 84 -9.35 -4.87 -3.77
CA ASN A 84 -10.13 -6.08 -3.53
C ASN A 84 -11.26 -6.21 -4.55
N GLU A 85 -11.97 -7.33 -4.51
CA GLU A 85 -13.10 -7.66 -5.40
C GLU A 85 -14.25 -6.64 -5.44
N HIS A 86 -14.35 -5.76 -4.43
CA HIS A 86 -15.38 -4.73 -4.35
C HIS A 86 -14.87 -3.33 -4.71
N THR A 87 -13.60 -3.22 -5.11
CA THR A 87 -12.99 -1.95 -5.49
C THR A 87 -13.63 -1.41 -6.76
N ASP A 88 -13.91 -0.11 -6.78
CA ASP A 88 -14.35 0.62 -7.97
C ASP A 88 -13.31 1.69 -8.36
N SER A 89 -13.38 2.16 -9.61
CA SER A 89 -12.39 3.08 -10.16
C SER A 89 -12.41 4.47 -9.51
N GLU A 90 -13.56 4.92 -9.02
CA GLU A 90 -13.70 6.19 -8.28
C GLU A 90 -13.06 6.12 -6.89
N GLN A 91 -13.15 4.97 -6.22
CA GLN A 91 -12.44 4.73 -4.96
C GLN A 91 -10.93 4.81 -5.16
N LEU A 92 -10.40 4.19 -6.22
CA LEU A 92 -8.97 4.25 -6.55
C LEU A 92 -8.52 5.70 -6.77
N ALA A 93 -9.29 6.47 -7.54
CA ALA A 93 -9.00 7.89 -7.76
C ALA A 93 -9.00 8.71 -6.46
N ARG A 94 -9.95 8.45 -5.55
CA ARG A 94 -9.97 9.09 -4.22
C ARG A 94 -8.77 8.72 -3.37
N ARG A 95 -8.39 7.44 -3.34
CA ARG A 95 -7.22 6.95 -2.58
C ARG A 95 -5.91 7.56 -3.08
N LEU A 96 -5.71 7.61 -4.40
CA LEU A 96 -4.54 8.25 -5.00
C LEU A 96 -4.46 9.75 -4.67
N LYS A 97 -5.59 10.47 -4.77
CA LYS A 97 -5.66 11.89 -4.37
C LYS A 97 -5.32 12.09 -2.90
N ALA A 98 -5.85 11.23 -2.01
CA ALA A 98 -5.53 11.25 -0.58
C ALA A 98 -4.06 10.92 -0.29
N ALA A 99 -3.41 10.13 -1.14
CA ALA A 99 -1.98 9.80 -1.05
C ALA A 99 -1.05 10.92 -1.58
N GLY A 100 -1.61 12.03 -2.07
CA GLY A 100 -0.87 13.21 -2.51
C GLY A 100 -0.68 13.35 -4.02
N PHE A 101 -1.29 12.47 -4.83
CA PHE A 101 -1.33 12.66 -6.28
C PHE A 101 -2.38 13.73 -6.61
N THR A 102 -1.93 14.97 -6.76
CA THR A 102 -2.77 16.08 -7.20
C THR A 102 -3.01 16.01 -8.71
N ASN A 103 -4.16 16.50 -9.15
CA ASN A 103 -4.49 16.64 -10.57
C ASN A 103 -4.39 15.38 -11.44
N VAL A 104 -4.67 14.20 -10.87
CA VAL A 104 -4.75 12.96 -11.64
C VAL A 104 -5.79 13.11 -12.76
N THR A 105 -5.39 12.78 -13.99
CA THR A 105 -6.22 12.85 -15.21
C THR A 105 -6.61 11.46 -15.69
N HIS A 106 -5.78 10.45 -15.47
CA HIS A 106 -6.02 9.08 -15.91
C HIS A 106 -5.38 8.06 -14.95
N ILE A 107 -6.11 6.97 -14.69
CA ILE A 107 -5.68 5.81 -13.91
C ILE A 107 -6.06 4.55 -14.69
N ASP A 108 -5.12 3.64 -14.87
CA ASP A 108 -5.37 2.25 -15.33
C ASP A 108 -4.68 1.31 -14.34
N VAL A 109 -5.47 0.47 -13.68
CA VAL A 109 -4.99 -0.54 -12.73
C VAL A 109 -5.40 -1.91 -13.24
N ARG A 110 -4.43 -2.83 -13.30
CA ARG A 110 -4.65 -4.23 -13.66
C ARG A 110 -4.05 -5.11 -12.59
N TYR A 111 -4.86 -6.01 -12.07
CA TYR A 111 -4.49 -6.92 -11.01
C TYR A 111 -4.83 -8.34 -11.44
N ARG A 112 -3.89 -9.26 -11.23
CA ARG A 112 -4.11 -10.68 -11.41
C ARG A 112 -3.85 -11.38 -10.08
N ASP A 113 -4.82 -12.13 -9.60
CA ASP A 113 -4.71 -12.95 -8.39
C ASP A 113 -3.99 -14.28 -8.68
N GLU A 114 -3.83 -15.10 -7.63
CA GLU A 114 -3.24 -16.43 -7.69
C GLU A 114 -4.01 -17.42 -8.60
N ASP A 115 -5.34 -17.27 -8.71
CA ASP A 115 -6.21 -18.06 -9.58
C ASP A 115 -6.15 -17.61 -11.05
N SER A 116 -5.29 -16.64 -11.36
CA SER A 116 -5.14 -16.02 -12.68
C SER A 116 -6.36 -15.24 -13.16
N ALA A 117 -7.29 -14.89 -12.28
CA ALA A 117 -8.39 -13.99 -12.61
C ALA A 117 -7.84 -12.58 -12.81
N LEU A 118 -8.29 -11.92 -13.88
CA LEU A 118 -7.84 -10.57 -14.24
C LEU A 118 -8.91 -9.56 -13.90
N PHE A 119 -8.53 -8.59 -13.07
CA PHE A 119 -9.34 -7.43 -12.71
C PHE A 119 -8.72 -6.18 -13.32
N THR A 120 -9.56 -5.27 -13.78
CA THR A 120 -9.11 -4.03 -14.42
C THR A 120 -10.02 -2.89 -14.05
N TRP A 121 -9.43 -1.77 -13.65
CA TRP A 121 -10.12 -0.54 -13.33
C TRP A 121 -9.52 0.61 -14.12
N GLN A 122 -10.38 1.38 -14.75
CA GLN A 122 -9.99 2.61 -15.44
C GLN A 122 -10.79 3.77 -14.88
N TRP A 123 -10.10 4.87 -14.62
CA TRP A 123 -10.69 6.13 -14.23
C TRP A 123 -10.09 7.24 -15.09
N LYS A 124 -10.93 8.15 -15.57
CA LYS A 124 -10.51 9.35 -16.29
C LYS A 124 -11.24 10.54 -15.71
N LYS A 125 -10.53 11.66 -15.57
CA LYS A 125 -11.15 12.93 -15.19
C LYS A 125 -12.16 13.33 -16.26
N GLU A 126 -13.40 13.57 -15.85
CA GLU A 126 -14.41 14.16 -16.74
C GLU A 126 -14.01 15.60 -17.07
N GLY A 127 -14.11 15.95 -18.35
CA GLY A 127 -13.74 17.25 -18.90
C GLY A 127 -14.80 18.33 -18.71
#